data_AF-A0A455UAE7-F1
#
_entry.id   AF-A0A455UAE7-F1
#
_cell.length_a   1.000
_cell.length_b   1.000
_cell.length_c   1.000
_cell.angle_alpha   90.00
_cell.angle_beta   90.00
_cell.angle_gamma   90.00
#
_symmetry.space_group_name_H-M   'P 1'
#
loop_
_entity.id
_entity.type
_entity.pdbx_description
1 polymer ?
#
loop_
_entity_poly.entity_id
_entity_poly.type
_entity_poly.pdbx_seq_one_letter_code
_entity_poly.pdbx_strand_id
1 'polypeptide(L)' 'MIAAGNTNFGDAYGLAGDIIAKKCHVPLLYRFELFGTDDDVANVRKGVEEFWKRLT' A
#
# COMPACT_ATOMS: atom_id res chain seq x y z
N MET A 1 0.61 2.47 -5.80
CA MET A 1 -0.64 2.52 -5.02
C MET A 1 -0.36 2.04 -3.59
N ILE A 2 -0.91 2.67 -2.56
CA ILE A 2 -0.85 2.20 -1.17
C ILE A 2 -2.28 2.23 -0.62
N ALA A 3 -2.71 1.18 0.08
CA ALA A 3 -4.08 1.07 0.58
C ALA A 3 -4.14 0.91 2.11
N ALA A 4 -5.05 1.65 2.74
CA ALA A 4 -5.45 1.41 4.12
C ALA A 4 -6.68 0.48 4.16
N GLY A 5 -6.85 -0.26 5.24
CA GLY A 5 -8.03 -1.10 5.46
C GLY A 5 -8.17 -1.56 6.90
N ASN A 6 -8.98 -2.56 7.15
CA ASN A 6 -9.06 -3.25 8.43
C ASN A 6 -9.12 -4.76 8.16
N THR A 7 -8.30 -5.54 8.86
CA THR A 7 -8.16 -6.98 8.57
C THR A 7 -9.41 -7.78 8.92
N ASN A 8 -10.30 -7.24 9.76
CA ASN A 8 -11.62 -7.83 10.04
C ASN A 8 -12.51 -7.93 8.79
N PHE A 9 -12.16 -7.26 7.69
CA PHE A 9 -12.84 -7.41 6.40
C PHE A 9 -12.37 -8.63 5.59
N GLY A 10 -11.41 -9.42 6.08
CA GLY A 10 -10.94 -10.65 5.42
C GLY A 10 -10.47 -10.40 3.99
N ASP A 11 -11.06 -11.10 3.02
CA ASP A 11 -10.74 -10.97 1.60
C ASP A 11 -10.95 -9.55 1.04
N ALA A 12 -11.76 -8.72 1.69
CA ALA A 12 -11.97 -7.33 1.30
C ALA A 12 -10.95 -6.35 1.93
N TYR A 13 -10.00 -6.84 2.75
CA TYR A 13 -8.96 -6.00 3.37
C TYR A 13 -8.10 -5.30 2.30
N GLY A 14 -8.24 -3.98 2.20
CA GLY A 14 -7.48 -3.16 1.26
C GLY A 14 -7.85 -3.39 -0.20
N LEU A 15 -9.04 -3.94 -0.50
CA LEU A 15 -9.52 -4.26 -1.85
C LEU A 15 -9.51 -3.06 -2.81
N ALA A 16 -9.71 -1.84 -2.30
CA ALA A 16 -9.61 -0.62 -3.10
C ALA A 16 -8.22 -0.47 -3.76
N GLY A 17 -7.16 -0.87 -3.06
CA GLY A 17 -5.79 -0.87 -3.59
C GLY A 17 -5.65 -1.77 -4.81
N ASP A 18 -6.19 -2.99 -4.75
CA ASP A 18 -6.16 -3.95 -5.85
C ASP A 18 -6.98 -3.48 -7.05
N ILE A 19 -8.19 -2.97 -6.80
CA ILE A 19 -9.08 -2.44 -7.84
C ILE A 19 -8.40 -1.30 -8.59
N ILE A 20 -7.83 -0.32 -7.88
CA ILE A 20 -7.22 0.85 -8.52
C ILE A 20 -5.89 0.46 -9.19
N ALA A 21 -5.06 -0.37 -8.55
CA ALA A 21 -3.82 -0.88 -9.14
C ALA A 21 -4.08 -1.55 -10.49
N LYS A 22 -5.10 -2.42 -10.55
CA LYS A 22 -5.53 -3.09 -11.78
C LYS A 22 -6.06 -2.12 -12.82
N LYS A 23 -6.96 -1.20 -12.45
CA LYS A 23 -7.58 -0.24 -13.39
C LYS A 23 -6.57 0.74 -14.00
N CYS A 24 -5.64 1.22 -13.17
CA CYS A 24 -4.67 2.24 -13.57
C CYS A 24 -3.34 1.66 -14.05
N HIS A 25 -3.19 0.33 -14.06
CA HIS A 25 -1.95 -0.37 -14.43
C HIS A 25 -0.73 0.10 -13.62
N VAL A 26 -0.91 0.30 -12.31
CA VAL A 26 0.16 0.68 -11.39
C VAL A 26 0.34 -0.39 -10.30
N PRO A 27 1.56 -0.61 -9.78
CA PRO A 27 1.76 -1.59 -8.72
C PRO A 27 1.10 -1.19 -7.40
N LEU A 28 0.55 -2.16 -6.67
CA LEU A 28 0.25 -2.04 -5.25
C LEU A 28 1.55 -2.21 -4.47
N LEU A 29 1.98 -1.15 -3.78
CA LEU A 29 3.29 -1.05 -3.14
C LEU A 29 3.24 -1.44 -1.66
N TYR A 30 2.13 -1.15 -0.97
CA TYR A 30 1.98 -1.44 0.44
C TYR A 30 0.50 -1.45 0.88
N ARG A 31 0.22 -2.13 1.99
CA ARG A 31 -1.09 -2.14 2.64
C ARG A 31 -0.93 -2.03 4.15
N PHE A 32 -1.74 -1.22 4.82
CA PHE A 32 -1.71 -1.04 6.27
C PHE A 32 -3.12 -0.99 6.88
N GLU A 33 -3.22 -1.08 8.21
CA GLU A 33 -4.49 -1.15 8.92
C GLU A 33 -4.83 0.15 9.67
N LEU A 34 -6.08 0.62 9.54
CA LEU A 34 -6.63 1.81 10.19
C LEU A 34 -5.77 3.06 9.93
N PHE A 35 -5.16 3.61 10.98
CA PHE A 35 -4.27 4.77 10.92
C PHE A 35 -2.81 4.40 10.60
N GLY A 36 -2.50 3.10 10.58
CA GLY A 36 -1.15 2.59 10.50
C GLY A 36 -0.44 2.57 11.85
N THR A 37 0.69 1.86 11.86
CA THR A 37 1.65 1.79 12.97
C THR A 37 2.91 2.57 12.63
N ASP A 38 3.78 2.78 13.62
CA ASP A 38 5.10 3.37 13.37
C ASP A 38 5.94 2.51 12.39
N ASP A 39 5.75 1.19 12.39
CA ASP A 39 6.38 0.28 11.44
C ASP A 39 5.85 0.50 10.02
N ASP A 40 4.54 0.74 9.85
CA ASP A 40 3.96 1.09 8.54
C ASP A 40 4.54 2.39 8.01
N VAL A 41 4.74 3.39 8.88
CA VAL A 41 5.39 4.66 8.51
C VAL A 41 6.82 4.42 8.06
N ALA A 42 7.60 3.63 8.81
CA ALA A 42 8.98 3.30 8.47
C ALA A 42 9.07 2.54 7.13
N ASN A 43 8.20 1.56 6.93
CA ASN A 43 8.14 0.74 5.72
C ASN A 43 7.73 1.58 4.49
N VAL A 44 6.72 2.44 4.61
CA VAL A 44 6.30 3.31 3.51
C VAL A 44 7.40 4.29 3.13
N ARG A 45 8.06 4.94 4.11
CA ARG A 45 9.17 5.87 3.83
C ARG A 45 10.30 5.18 3.08
N LYS A 46 10.79 4.05 3.61
CA LYS A 46 11.86 3.26 2.98
C LYS A 46 11.46 2.78 1.59
N GLY A 47 10.26 2.22 1.46
CA GLY A 47 9.76 1.68 0.20
C GLY A 47 9.60 2.74 -0.90
N VAL A 48 9.13 3.94 -0.55
CA VAL A 48 9.00 5.06 -1.49
C VAL A 48 10.39 5.56 -1.93
N GLU A 49 11.35 5.71 -1.01
CA GLU A 49 12.73 6.07 -1.36
C GLU A 49 13.38 5.05 -2.32
N GLU A 50 13.22 3.76 -2.04
CA GLU A 50 13.73 2.69 -2.90
C GLU A 50 13.04 2.65 -4.26
N PHE A 51 11.72 2.89 -4.31
CA PHE A 51 10.95 2.94 -5.54
C PHE A 51 11.45 4.05 -6.47
N TRP A 52 11.67 5.26 -5.95
CA TRP A 52 12.19 6.38 -6.76
C TRP A 52 13.59 6.12 -7.30
N LYS A 53 14.46 5.47 -6.52
CA LYS A 53 15.82 5.08 -6.99
C LYS A 53 15.79 4.10 -8.18
N ARG A 54 14.72 3.32 -8.32
CA ARG A 54 14.55 2.36 -9.43
C ARG A 54 13.84 2.96 -10.64
N LEU A 55 13.15 4.08 -10.45
CA LEU A 55 12.46 4.81 -11.52
C LEU A 55 13.38 5.78 -12.28
N THR A 56 14.53 6.10 -11.69
CA THR A 56 15.55 6.99 -12.25
C THR A 56 16.65 6.15 -12.88
#